data_AF-A0A1F8U083-F1
#
_entry.id   AF-A0A1F8U083-F1
#
_cell.length_a   1.000
_cell.length_b   1.000
_cell.length_c   1.000
_cell.angle_alpha   90.00
_cell.angle_beta   90.00
_cell.angle_gamma   90.00
#
_symmetry.space_group_name_H-M   'P 1'
#
loop_
_entity.id
_entity.type
_entity.pdbx_description
1 polymer ?
#
loop_
_entity_poly.entity_id
_entity_poly.type
_entity_poly.pdbx_seq_one_letter_code
_entity_poly.pdbx_strand_id
1 'polypeptide(L)'
;MLFAVSKADHVTPDQHQALTLLLQQLLLQHLQSVKFQLCPYEVMAIAAIKASEAGFVKQNGLQQPCLRGLSAQTGEALTYYPGDVPRYWPDHQLFTEHHFEFQSLAPMPWPKQQVLQHIRLDHLLEYLLGDKLT
;
A
#
# COMPACT_ATOMS: atom_id res chain seq x y z
N MET A 1 8.23 -14.51 10.14
CA MET A 1 8.48 -13.06 10.34
C MET A 1 7.78 -12.29 9.23
N LEU A 2 7.08 -11.19 9.51
CA LEU A 2 6.35 -10.45 8.49
C LEU A 2 6.98 -9.08 8.23
N PHE A 3 7.19 -8.74 6.96
CA PHE A 3 7.45 -7.37 6.53
C PHE A 3 6.19 -6.81 5.86
N ALA A 4 5.67 -5.72 6.41
CA ALA A 4 4.44 -5.12 5.95
C ALA A 4 4.70 -3.77 5.27
N VAL A 5 4.30 -3.61 4.00
CA VAL A 5 4.16 -2.28 3.40
C VAL A 5 2.86 -1.67 3.94
N SER A 6 2.98 -0.71 4.85
CA SER A 6 1.83 -0.01 5.41
C SER A 6 1.20 0.97 4.42
N LYS A 7 -0.05 1.40 4.70
CA LYS A 7 -0.78 2.41 3.92
C LYS A 7 -0.97 2.06 2.45
N ALA A 8 -1.18 0.77 2.16
CA ALA A 8 -1.42 0.28 0.80
C ALA A 8 -2.65 0.94 0.14
N ASP A 9 -3.57 1.48 0.94
CA ASP A 9 -4.71 2.27 0.47
C ASP A 9 -4.31 3.62 -0.15
N HIS A 10 -3.06 4.04 -0.07
CA HIS A 10 -2.57 5.23 -0.78
C HIS A 10 -2.17 4.96 -2.24
N VAL A 11 -2.26 3.71 -2.71
CA VAL A 11 -2.11 3.35 -4.13
C VAL A 11 -3.33 2.57 -4.62
N THR A 12 -3.51 2.48 -5.93
CA THR A 12 -4.62 1.71 -6.50
C THR A 12 -4.38 0.20 -6.35
N PRO A 13 -5.44 -0.63 -6.28
CA PRO A 13 -5.29 -2.05 -5.97
C PRO A 13 -4.36 -2.84 -6.90
N ASP A 14 -4.28 -2.45 -8.17
CA ASP A 14 -3.39 -2.99 -9.20
C ASP A 14 -1.90 -2.77 -8.87
N GLN A 15 -1.57 -1.76 -8.07
CA GLN A 15 -0.20 -1.42 -7.67
C GLN A 15 0.28 -2.15 -6.41
N HIS A 16 -0.60 -2.85 -5.69
CA HIS A 16 -0.23 -3.56 -4.45
C HIS A 16 0.85 -4.64 -4.65
N GLN A 17 0.82 -5.34 -5.79
CA GLN A 17 1.85 -6.31 -6.12
C GLN A 17 3.21 -5.63 -6.33
N ALA A 18 3.22 -4.48 -7.01
CA ALA A 18 4.44 -3.71 -7.22
C ALA A 18 5.05 -3.21 -5.91
N LEU A 19 4.23 -2.73 -4.96
CA LEU A 19 4.69 -2.38 -3.61
C LEU A 19 5.38 -3.56 -2.91
N THR A 20 4.77 -4.74 -3.00
CA THR A 20 5.30 -5.95 -2.37
C THR A 20 6.65 -6.34 -2.98
N LEU A 21 6.76 -6.32 -4.32
CA LEU A 21 7.99 -6.62 -5.05
C LEU A 21 9.11 -5.61 -4.74
N LEU A 22 8.78 -4.33 -4.68
CA LEU A 22 9.74 -3.27 -4.36
C LEU A 22 10.33 -3.48 -2.96
N LEU A 23 9.48 -3.72 -1.96
CA LEU A 23 9.95 -3.99 -0.61
C LEU A 23 10.77 -5.29 -0.55
N GLN A 24 10.33 -6.35 -1.24
CA GLN A 24 11.11 -7.59 -1.33
C GLN A 24 12.53 -7.34 -1.85
N GLN A 25 12.69 -6.54 -2.90
CA GLN A 25 14.02 -6.24 -3.44
C GLN A 25 14.88 -5.40 -2.48
N LEU A 26 14.29 -4.40 -1.81
CA LEU A 26 14.99 -3.61 -0.79
C LEU A 26 15.48 -4.49 0.37
N LEU A 27 14.68 -5.48 0.73
CA LEU A 27 15.04 -6.46 1.74
C LEU A 27 16.14 -7.40 1.24
N LEU A 28 16.13 -7.85 -0.01
CA LEU A 28 17.17 -8.74 -0.57
C LEU A 28 18.59 -8.18 -0.44
N GLN A 29 18.77 -6.85 -0.46
CA GLN A 29 20.07 -6.22 -0.23
C GLN A 29 20.60 -6.41 1.21
N HIS A 30 19.71 -6.59 2.19
CA HIS A 30 20.04 -6.63 3.62
C HIS A 30 19.81 -8.02 4.26
N LEU A 31 18.95 -8.84 3.67
CA LEU A 31 18.63 -10.21 4.11
C LEU A 31 19.69 -11.25 3.72
N GLN A 32 20.79 -10.84 3.07
CA GLN A 32 21.95 -11.71 2.83
C GLN A 32 22.67 -12.14 4.12
N SER A 33 22.31 -11.58 5.28
CA SER A 33 22.84 -12.04 6.56
C SER A 33 22.24 -13.40 6.97
N VAL A 34 23.12 -14.32 7.40
CA VAL A 34 22.84 -15.73 7.72
C VAL A 34 21.64 -15.92 8.67
N LYS A 35 21.34 -14.94 9.53
CA LYS A 35 20.22 -14.98 10.49
C LYS A 35 18.85 -15.00 9.83
N PHE A 36 18.68 -14.38 8.66
CA PHE A 36 17.37 -14.33 7.98
C PHE A 36 17.11 -15.53 7.08
N GLN A 37 18.16 -16.26 6.65
CA GLN A 37 18.01 -17.46 5.84
C GLN A 37 17.33 -18.62 6.61
N LEU A 38 17.38 -18.59 7.95
CA LEU A 38 16.86 -19.66 8.80
C LEU A 38 15.45 -19.40 9.34
N CYS A 39 14.87 -18.22 9.09
CA CYS A 39 13.52 -17.87 9.55
C CYS A 39 12.61 -17.60 8.33
N PRO A 40 11.47 -18.31 8.20
CA PRO A 40 10.53 -18.00 7.13
C PRO A 40 10.04 -16.56 7.28
N TYR A 41 10.04 -15.84 6.17
CA TYR A 41 9.49 -14.49 6.12
C TYR A 41 8.47 -14.34 5.00
N GLU A 42 7.54 -13.42 5.20
CA GLU A 42 6.56 -13.02 4.19
C GLU A 42 6.57 -11.50 4.02
N VAL A 43 6.15 -11.04 2.85
CA VAL A 43 5.97 -9.61 2.56
C VAL A 43 4.55 -9.37 2.10
N MET A 44 3.86 -8.44 2.75
CA MET A 44 2.47 -8.09 2.43
C MET A 44 2.30 -6.58 2.33
N ALA A 45 1.54 -6.10 1.35
CA ALA A 45 1.01 -4.74 1.38
C ALA A 45 -0.27 -4.71 2.21
N ILE A 46 -0.40 -3.81 3.18
CA ILE A 46 -1.57 -3.72 4.07
C ILE A 46 -2.00 -2.27 4.28
N ALA A 47 -3.25 -2.09 4.72
CA ALA A 47 -3.72 -0.86 5.32
C ALA A 47 -4.46 -1.22 6.60
N ALA A 48 -3.90 -0.85 7.76
CA ALA A 48 -4.52 -1.16 9.04
C ALA A 48 -5.86 -0.42 9.21
N ILE A 49 -5.92 0.81 8.71
CA ILE A 49 -7.14 1.61 8.58
C ILE A 49 -7.12 2.18 7.16
N LYS A 50 -8.20 1.99 6.43
CA LYS A 50 -8.36 2.46 5.05
C LYS A 50 -8.93 3.89 5.06
N ALA A 51 -8.17 4.82 4.49
CA ALA A 51 -8.49 6.24 4.36
C ALA A 51 -8.88 6.65 2.94
N SER A 52 -8.90 5.71 1.99
CA SER A 52 -9.27 5.96 0.59
C SER A 52 -10.29 4.95 0.05
N GLU A 53 -10.96 5.30 -1.03
CA GLU A 53 -11.79 4.43 -1.86
C GLU A 53 -11.15 4.28 -3.24
N ALA A 54 -10.92 3.04 -3.69
CA ALA A 54 -10.48 2.78 -5.05
C ALA A 54 -11.65 2.82 -6.03
N GLY A 55 -11.41 3.38 -7.22
CA GLY A 55 -12.40 3.46 -8.28
C GLY A 55 -11.76 3.71 -9.64
N PHE A 56 -12.59 4.15 -10.59
CA PHE A 56 -12.15 4.50 -11.94
C PHE A 56 -12.78 5.81 -12.36
N VAL A 57 -11.99 6.64 -13.06
CA VAL A 57 -12.49 7.80 -13.81
C VAL A 57 -12.44 7.49 -15.30
N LYS A 58 -13.37 8.06 -16.07
CA LYS A 58 -13.30 8.00 -17.54
C LYS A 58 -12.52 9.19 -18.05
N GLN A 59 -11.39 8.94 -18.70
CA GLN A 59 -10.59 9.95 -19.40
C GLN A 59 -10.38 9.50 -20.84
N ASN A 60 -10.78 10.33 -21.81
CA ASN A 60 -10.70 10.03 -23.25
C ASN A 60 -11.33 8.68 -23.65
N GLY A 61 -12.43 8.30 -22.99
CA GLY A 61 -13.13 7.04 -23.23
C GLY A 61 -12.49 5.79 -22.58
N LEU A 62 -11.31 5.93 -21.97
CA LEU A 62 -10.62 4.87 -21.23
C LEU A 62 -10.93 4.98 -19.73
N GLN A 63 -11.00 3.84 -19.05
CA GLN A 63 -11.08 3.79 -17.60
C GLN A 63 -9.67 3.91 -17.02
N GLN A 64 -9.44 4.92 -16.19
CA GLN A 64 -8.19 5.10 -15.47
C GLN A 64 -8.44 4.87 -13.98
N PRO A 65 -7.65 4.02 -13.32
CA PRO A 65 -7.81 3.78 -11.89
C PRO A 65 -7.53 5.06 -11.10
N CYS A 66 -8.24 5.26 -9.99
CA CYS A 66 -8.07 6.42 -9.12
C CYS A 66 -8.37 6.06 -7.68
N LEU A 67 -7.94 6.94 -6.78
CA LEU A 67 -8.32 6.94 -5.38
C LEU A 67 -9.16 8.16 -5.06
N ARG A 68 -10.11 8.00 -4.16
CA ARG A 68 -10.88 9.08 -3.55
C ARG A 68 -10.65 9.08 -2.04
N GLY A 69 -10.47 10.25 -1.45
CA GLY A 69 -10.30 10.39 0.00
C GLY A 69 -10.51 11.82 0.45
N LEU A 70 -10.09 12.13 1.67
CA LEU A 70 -10.09 13.48 2.23
C LEU A 70 -8.65 13.97 2.39
N SER A 71 -8.35 15.23 2.07
CA SER A 71 -7.03 15.81 2.26
C SER A 71 -6.74 15.93 3.76
N ALA A 72 -5.57 15.49 4.20
CA ALA A 72 -5.13 15.72 5.57
C ALA A 72 -4.88 17.21 5.87
N GLN A 73 -4.58 18.01 4.85
CA GLN A 73 -4.27 19.43 4.98
C GLN A 73 -5.54 20.29 5.03
N THR A 74 -6.49 20.04 4.12
CA THR A 74 -7.69 20.89 3.99
C THR A 74 -8.96 20.25 4.55
N GLY A 75 -8.98 18.93 4.71
CA GLY A 75 -10.19 18.18 5.04
C GLY A 75 -11.17 18.01 3.88
N GLU A 76 -10.85 18.54 2.70
CA GLU A 76 -11.71 18.48 1.52
C GLU A 76 -11.58 17.15 0.77
N ALA A 77 -12.65 16.77 0.07
CA ALA A 77 -12.62 15.59 -0.77
C ALA A 77 -11.68 15.78 -1.98
N LEU A 78 -10.84 14.79 -2.25
CA LEU A 78 -10.03 14.73 -3.46
C LEU A 78 -10.17 13.38 -4.16
N THR A 79 -10.03 13.42 -5.48
CA THR A 79 -9.92 12.24 -6.33
C THR A 79 -8.68 12.40 -7.20
N TYR A 80 -7.78 11.41 -7.18
CA TYR A 80 -6.48 11.52 -7.85
C TYR A 80 -5.98 10.16 -8.33
N TYR A 81 -5.09 10.19 -9.31
CA TYR A 81 -4.28 9.03 -9.69
C TYR A 81 -2.96 9.09 -8.89
N PRO A 82 -2.65 8.09 -8.05
CA PRO A 82 -1.46 8.11 -7.20
C PRO A 82 -0.15 7.86 -7.95
N GLY A 83 -0.22 7.53 -9.25
CA GLY A 83 0.94 7.13 -10.04
C GLY A 83 1.23 5.64 -9.95
N ASP A 84 2.16 5.18 -10.79
CA ASP A 84 2.63 3.81 -10.82
C ASP A 84 3.74 3.58 -9.80
N VAL A 85 3.69 2.43 -9.15
CA VAL A 85 4.72 2.00 -8.21
C VAL A 85 5.78 1.21 -8.99
N PRO A 86 7.07 1.60 -8.90
CA PRO A 86 8.12 0.83 -9.52
C PRO A 86 8.23 -0.54 -8.82
N ARG A 87 8.21 -1.62 -9.60
CA ARG A 87 8.33 -3.00 -9.07
C ARG A 87 9.72 -3.30 -8.53
N TYR A 88 10.70 -2.52 -8.95
CA TYR A 88 12.10 -2.69 -8.63
C TYR A 88 12.71 -1.34 -8.25
N TRP A 89 13.84 -1.36 -7.54
CA TRP A 89 14.63 -0.18 -7.23
C TRP A 89 14.95 0.55 -8.54
N PRO A 90 14.40 1.75 -8.74
CA PRO A 90 14.58 2.46 -9.99
C PRO A 90 15.97 3.12 -10.04
N ASP A 91 16.42 3.46 -11.25
CA ASP A 91 17.66 4.21 -11.45
C ASP A 91 17.56 5.61 -10.82
N HIS A 92 18.69 6.17 -10.40
CA HIS A 92 18.80 7.53 -9.88
C HIS A 92 18.21 8.57 -10.84
N GLN A 93 18.26 8.34 -12.16
CA GLN A 93 17.67 9.24 -13.16
C GLN A 93 16.18 9.49 -12.91
N LEU A 94 15.43 8.45 -12.50
CA LEU A 94 14.00 8.57 -12.23
C LEU A 94 13.71 9.54 -11.08
N PHE A 95 14.57 9.60 -10.06
CA PHE A 95 14.42 10.57 -8.97
C PHE A 95 14.81 12.00 -9.35
N THR A 96 15.63 12.16 -10.39
CA THR A 96 15.99 13.48 -10.92
C THR A 96 14.90 14.01 -11.86
N GLU A 97 14.31 13.13 -12.67
CA GLU A 97 13.35 13.50 -13.73
C GLU A 97 11.90 13.51 -13.26
N HIS A 98 11.55 12.64 -12.30
CA HIS A 98 10.20 12.54 -11.76
C HIS A 98 10.11 13.10 -10.36
N HIS A 99 9.09 13.93 -10.14
CA HIS A 99 8.69 14.37 -8.82
C HIS A 99 7.66 13.39 -8.25
N PHE A 100 8.01 12.69 -7.17
CA PHE A 100 7.05 11.87 -6.44
C PHE A 100 6.23 12.74 -5.50
N GLU A 101 4.92 12.70 -5.69
CA GLU A 101 3.97 13.36 -4.80
C GLU A 101 3.08 12.31 -4.13
N PHE A 102 3.18 12.20 -2.81
CA PHE A 102 2.38 11.29 -2.01
C PHE A 102 1.31 12.07 -1.26
N GLN A 103 0.05 11.91 -1.68
CA GLN A 103 -1.07 12.59 -1.03
C GLN A 103 -1.23 12.08 0.41
N SER A 104 -1.33 13.04 1.33
CA SER A 104 -1.64 12.75 2.73
C SER A 104 -3.15 12.76 2.92
N LEU A 105 -3.72 11.62 3.28
CA LEU A 105 -5.15 11.45 3.45
C LEU A 105 -5.54 11.56 4.93
N ALA A 106 -6.60 12.31 5.21
CA ALA A 106 -7.28 12.27 6.49
C ALA A 106 -8.04 10.93 6.64
N PRO A 107 -8.21 10.41 7.86
CA PRO A 107 -9.09 9.28 8.09
C PRO A 107 -10.49 9.53 7.54
N MET A 108 -11.11 8.50 6.96
CA MET A 108 -12.51 8.59 6.54
C MET A 108 -13.42 8.85 7.75
N PRO A 109 -14.51 9.62 7.57
CA PRO A 109 -15.50 9.83 8.62
C PRO A 109 -15.98 8.47 9.13
N TRP A 110 -15.76 8.22 10.42
CA TRP A 110 -16.12 6.96 11.04
C TRP A 110 -17.45 7.11 11.78
N PRO A 111 -18.57 6.63 11.19
CA PRO A 111 -19.82 6.55 11.94
C PRO A 111 -19.63 5.58 13.11
N LYS A 112 -19.95 6.05 14.32
CA LYS A 112 -19.89 5.22 15.53
C LYS A 112 -20.61 3.89 15.27
N GLN A 113 -19.99 2.78 15.71
CA GLN A 113 -20.50 1.40 15.61
C GLN A 113 -20.30 0.68 14.26
N GLN A 114 -19.55 1.24 13.31
CA GLN A 114 -19.11 0.49 12.13
C GLN A 114 -17.70 -0.08 12.30
N VAL A 115 -17.41 -1.18 11.61
CA VAL A 115 -16.06 -1.76 11.57
C VAL A 115 -15.16 -0.85 10.74
N LEU A 116 -13.95 -0.58 11.22
CA LEU A 116 -12.95 0.14 10.43
C LEU A 116 -12.56 -0.72 9.23
N GLN A 117 -12.62 -0.14 8.04
CA GLN A 117 -12.16 -0.82 6.83
C GLN A 117 -10.64 -0.97 6.85
N HIS A 118 -10.15 -2.08 6.32
CA HIS A 118 -8.73 -2.40 6.22
C HIS A 118 -8.41 -3.03 4.87
N ILE A 119 -7.12 -3.20 4.58
CA ILE A 119 -6.62 -4.02 3.46
C ILE A 119 -5.73 -5.11 4.03
N ARG A 120 -6.12 -6.37 3.83
CA ARG A 120 -5.35 -7.61 4.13
C ARG A 120 -4.92 -7.79 5.59
N LEU A 121 -5.58 -7.11 6.55
CA LEU A 121 -5.31 -7.30 7.98
C LEU A 121 -5.73 -8.69 8.46
N ASP A 122 -6.79 -9.24 7.86
CA ASP A 122 -7.22 -10.63 7.96
C ASP A 122 -6.11 -11.62 7.54
N HIS A 123 -5.54 -11.44 6.35
CA HIS A 123 -4.45 -12.30 5.87
C HIS A 123 -3.18 -12.16 6.73
N LEU A 124 -2.90 -10.95 7.21
CA LEU A 124 -1.81 -10.70 8.16
C LEU A 124 -2.02 -11.46 9.48
N LEU A 125 -3.24 -11.42 10.02
CA LEU A 125 -3.57 -12.12 11.27
C LEU A 125 -3.49 -13.64 11.10
N GLU A 126 -3.94 -14.17 9.97
CA GLU A 126 -3.81 -15.58 9.63
C GLU A 126 -2.33 -16.00 9.61
N TYR A 127 -1.46 -15.24 8.95
CA TYR A 127 -0.02 -15.54 8.91
C TYR A 127 0.64 -15.49 10.29
N LEU A 128 0.25 -14.54 11.14
CA LEU A 128 0.90 -14.34 12.43
C LEU A 128 0.36 -15.24 13.55
N LEU A 129 -0.93 -15.59 13.50
CA LEU A 129 -1.64 -16.22 14.61
C LEU A 129 -2.45 -17.46 14.20
N GLY A 130 -2.70 -17.68 12.90
CA GLY A 130 -3.57 -18.74 12.41
C GLY A 130 -3.12 -20.12 12.87
N ASP A 131 -1.81 -20.39 12.89
CA ASP A 131 -1.24 -21.66 13.36
C ASP A 131 -1.45 -21.94 14.86
N LYS A 132 -1.88 -20.94 15.64
CA LYS A 132 -2.17 -21.07 17.08
C LYS A 132 -3.66 -21.11 17.40
N LEU A 133 -4.53 -20.86 16.41
CA LEU A 133 -5.97 -20.75 16.58
C LEU A 133 -6.75 -21.91 15.94
N THR A 134 -6.05 -22.93 15.44
CA THR A 134 -6.59 -24.22 14.98
C THR A 134 -6.65 -25.24 16.11
#